data_AF-A0A3M1XE64-F1
#
_entry.id   AF-A0A3M1XE64-F1
#
_cell.length_a   1.000
_cell.length_b   1.000
_cell.length_c   1.000
_cell.angle_alpha   90.00
_cell.angle_beta   90.00
_cell.angle_gamma   90.00
#
_symmetry.space_group_name_H-M   'P 1'
#
loop_
_entity.id
_entity.type
_entity.pdbx_description
1 polymer ?
#
loop_
_entity_poly.entity_id
_entity_poly.type
_entity_poly.pdbx_seq_one_letter_code
_entity_poly.pdbx_strand_id
1 'polypeptide(L)' 'IDSLSGPLPLTKWDQEVEILSPAQIAERSITAYLEVTSLEIEDTVARVELRYQTQGVHLVAEFKREDCTWEPTQTRLVER' A
#
# COMPACT_ATOMS: atom_id res chain seq x y z
N ILE A 1 -10.64 12.92 7.14
CA ILE A 1 -9.75 11.74 7.20
C ILE A 1 -8.36 12.29 7.01
N ASP A 2 -7.60 12.43 8.10
CA ASP A 2 -6.22 12.89 8.02
C ASP A 2 -5.41 11.90 7.19
N SER A 3 -4.60 12.44 6.30
CA SER A 3 -3.75 11.70 5.37
C SER A 3 -2.82 10.77 6.13
N LEU A 4 -2.90 9.47 5.85
CA LEU A 4 -1.86 8.51 6.22
C LEU A 4 -0.61 8.83 5.40
N SER A 5 0.28 9.63 5.98
CA SER A 5 1.62 9.89 5.46
C SER A 5 2.62 9.13 6.31
N GLY A 6 3.34 8.21 5.67
CA GLY A 6 4.39 7.42 6.31
C GLY A 6 5.00 6.44 5.30
N PRO A 7 6.28 6.10 5.45
CA PRO A 7 6.90 5.09 4.60
C PRO A 7 6.18 3.76 4.85
N LEU A 8 5.51 3.21 3.84
CA LEU A 8 5.12 1.81 3.84
C LEU A 8 6.42 1.01 3.71
N PRO A 9 6.83 0.23 4.73
CA PRO A 9 8.02 -0.60 4.64
C PRO A 9 7.71 -1.79 3.73
N LEU A 10 7.69 -1.56 2.42
CA LEU A 10 7.78 -2.61 1.42
C LEU A 10 9.24 -3.07 1.37
N THR A 11 9.73 -3.68 2.45
CA THR A 11 11.14 -4.08 2.70
C THR A 11 11.72 -5.09 1.69
N LYS A 12 10.96 -5.45 0.64
CA LYS A 12 11.46 -6.19 -0.53
C LYS A 12 11.78 -5.31 -1.74
N TRP A 13 11.48 -4.02 -1.69
CA TRP A 13 11.78 -3.06 -2.73
C TRP A 13 12.59 -1.92 -2.11
N ASP A 14 13.92 -1.95 -2.28
CA ASP A 14 14.85 -0.83 -2.00
C ASP A 14 14.62 0.32 -3.01
N GLN A 15 13.37 0.72 -3.21
CA GLN A 15 12.97 1.81 -4.09
C GLN A 15 12.19 2.83 -3.27
N GLU A 16 12.55 4.10 -3.42
CA GLU A 16 11.78 5.20 -2.86
C GLU A 16 10.36 5.16 -3.44
N VAL A 17 9.35 4.96 -2.57
CA VAL A 17 7.95 4.95 -2.95
C VAL A 17 7.39 6.36 -2.77
N GLU A 18 6.89 6.96 -3.86
CA GLU A 18 6.21 8.25 -3.82
C GLU A 18 4.69 8.06 -3.65
N ILE A 19 4.11 8.69 -2.62
CA ILE A 19 2.65 8.71 -2.43
C ILE A 19 2.08 9.86 -3.24
N LEU A 20 1.20 9.54 -4.19
CA LEU A 20 0.62 10.49 -5.13
C LEU A 20 -0.90 10.54 -5.03
N SER A 21 -1.46 11.74 -5.19
CA SER A 21 -2.90 11.92 -5.42
C SER A 21 -3.29 11.55 -6.85
N PRO A 22 -4.57 11.21 -7.11
CA PRO A 22 -5.06 10.96 -8.48
C PRO A 22 -4.77 12.10 -9.47
N ALA A 23 -4.82 13.36 -9.00
CA ALA A 23 -4.50 14.52 -9.83
C ALA A 23 -3.02 14.55 -10.24
N GLN A 24 -2.10 14.23 -9.33
CA GLN A 24 -0.66 14.17 -9.64
C GLN A 24 -0.32 13.02 -10.57
N ILE A 25 -1.00 11.88 -10.45
CA ILE A 25 -0.85 10.74 -11.38
C ILE A 25 -1.25 11.17 -12.80
N ALA A 26 -2.39 11.85 -12.93
CA ALA A 26 -2.89 12.34 -14.21
C ALA A 26 -1.97 13.40 -14.82
N GLU A 27 -1.54 14.39 -14.03
CA GLU A 27 -0.65 15.47 -14.47
C GLU A 27 0.71 14.94 -14.96
N ARG A 28 1.27 13.95 -14.25
CA ARG A 28 2.58 13.36 -14.57
C ARG A 28 2.49 12.22 -15.57
N SER A 29 1.30 11.87 -16.06
CA SER A 29 1.06 10.75 -16.97
C SER A 29 1.69 9.44 -16.46
N ILE A 30 1.60 9.19 -15.15
CA ILE A 30 2.17 7.98 -14.55
C ILE A 30 1.30 6.80 -14.95
N THR A 31 1.89 5.86 -15.67
CA THR A 31 1.18 4.69 -16.19
C THR A 31 1.25 3.50 -15.25
N ALA A 32 2.25 3.42 -14.35
CA ALA A 32 2.45 2.30 -13.44
C ALA A 32 2.49 2.77 -11.99
N TYR A 33 1.48 2.38 -11.21
CA TYR A 33 1.40 2.68 -9.78
C TYR A 33 0.60 1.60 -9.03
N LEU A 34 0.83 1.53 -7.72
CA LEU A 34 0.02 0.75 -6.79
C LEU A 34 -1.05 1.67 -6.19
N GLU A 35 -2.30 1.25 -6.31
CA GLU A 35 -3.44 1.94 -5.73
C GLU A 35 -3.89 1.20 -4.47
N VAL A 36 -4.02 1.93 -3.35
CA VAL A 36 -4.67 1.37 -2.16
C VAL A 36 -6.17 1.31 -2.43
N THR A 37 -6.72 0.10 -2.55
CA THR A 37 -8.15 -0.13 -2.82
C THR A 37 -8.96 -0.37 -1.56
N SER A 38 -8.34 -0.90 -0.51
CA SER A 38 -8.96 -1.06 0.81
C SER A 38 -7.92 -0.90 1.91
N LEU A 39 -8.35 -0.33 3.03
CA LEU A 39 -7.58 -0.25 4.27
C LEU A 39 -8.53 -0.54 5.42
N GLU A 40 -8.25 -1.63 6.14
CA GLU A 40 -9.00 -2.06 7.32
C GLU A 40 -8.03 -2.06 8.51
N ILE A 41 -8.41 -1.45 9.62
CA ILE A 41 -7.61 -1.43 10.85
C ILE A 41 -8.49 -1.97 11.98
N GLU A 42 -8.06 -3.07 12.59
CA GLU A 42 -8.71 -3.73 13.72
C GLU A 42 -7.70 -3.89 14.85
N ASP A 43 -7.92 -3.16 15.95
CA ASP A 43 -7.03 -3.10 17.12
C ASP A 43 -5.56 -2.80 16.79
N THR A 44 -4.76 -3.86 16.67
CA THR A 44 -3.32 -3.83 16.41
C THR A 44 -2.98 -4.40 15.04
N VAL A 45 -3.95 -4.75 14.21
CA VAL A 45 -3.75 -5.31 12.88
C VAL A 45 -4.30 -4.34 11.84
N ALA A 46 -3.52 -4.08 10.79
CA ALA A 46 -3.93 -3.32 9.63
C ALA A 46 -3.81 -4.18 8.39
N ARG A 47 -4.89 -4.29 7.62
CA ARG A 47 -4.92 -4.98 6.33
C ARG A 47 -5.06 -3.95 5.22
N VAL A 48 -4.10 -3.96 4.31
CA VAL A 48 -4.02 -3.08 3.14
C VAL A 48 -4.21 -3.92 1.89
N GLU A 49 -5.21 -3.59 1.08
CA GLU A 49 -5.35 -4.14 -0.26
C GLU A 49 -4.83 -3.14 -1.28
N LEU A 50 -3.90 -3.58 -2.11
CA LEU A 50 -3.25 -2.82 -3.16
C LEU A 50 -3.61 -3.42 -4.52
N ARG A 51 -3.82 -2.58 -5.52
CA ARG A 51 -3.99 -2.99 -6.92
C ARG A 51 -2.91 -2.35 -7.77
N TYR A 52 -2.22 -3.17 -8.55
CA TYR A 52 -1.30 -2.68 -9.58
C TYR A 52 -2.07 -2.38 -10.86
N GLN A 53 -2.16 -1.11 -11.22
CA GLN A 53 -3.12 -0.63 -12.22
C GLN A 53 -2.88 -1.19 -13.63
N THR A 54 -1.63 -1.47 -14.01
CA THR A 54 -1.30 -1.91 -15.38
C THR A 54 -1.52 -3.40 -15.63
N GLN A 55 -1.46 -4.24 -14.61
CA GLN A 55 -1.51 -5.70 -14.76
C GLN A 55 -2.72 -6.34 -14.07
N GLY A 56 -3.59 -5.55 -13.43
CA GLY A 56 -4.74 -6.08 -12.69
C GLY A 56 -4.34 -6.98 -11.52
N VAL A 57 -3.08 -6.92 -11.08
CA VAL A 57 -2.56 -7.71 -9.97
C VAL A 57 -3.05 -7.09 -8.66
N HIS A 58 -3.59 -7.93 -7.78
CA HIS A 58 -3.96 -7.52 -6.43
C HIS A 58 -2.94 -8.04 -5.42
N LEU A 59 -2.56 -7.20 -4.46
CA LEU A 59 -1.77 -7.58 -3.31
C LEU A 59 -2.57 -7.31 -2.04
N VAL A 60 -2.45 -8.21 -1.08
CA VAL A 60 -2.91 -7.97 0.29
C VAL A 60 -1.69 -7.99 1.18
N ALA A 61 -1.46 -6.88 1.87
CA ALA A 61 -0.44 -6.73 2.89
C ALA A 61 -1.13 -6.59 4.25
N GLU A 62 -0.67 -7.36 5.22
CA GLU A 62 -1.10 -7.25 6.61
C GLU A 62 0.08 -6.72 7.43
N PHE A 63 -0.24 -5.82 8.35
CA PHE A 63 0.69 -5.23 9.29
C PHE A 63 0.17 -5.44 10.70
N LYS A 64 1.07 -5.69 11.64
CA LYS A 64 0.77 -5.71 13.06
C LYS A 64 1.51 -4.59 13.76
N ARG A 65 0.85 -3.95 14.72
CA ARG A 65 1.39 -2.89 15.54
C ARG A 65 2.00 -3.48 16.80
N GLU A 66 3.31 -3.45 16.89
CA GLU A 66 4.07 -3.83 18.09
C GLU A 66 4.89 -2.61 18.54
N ASP A 67 4.81 -2.25 19.82
CA ASP A 67 5.56 -1.12 20.41
C ASP A 67 5.50 0.18 19.60
N CYS A 68 4.28 0.56 19.20
CA CYS A 68 3.97 1.74 18.38
C CYS A 68 4.53 1.73 16.95
N THR A 69 5.13 0.63 16.50
CA THR A 69 5.68 0.43 15.15
C THR A 69 4.80 -0.54 14.37
N TRP A 70 4.54 -0.26 13.09
CA TRP A 70 3.83 -1.19 12.20
C TRP A 70 4.84 -2.10 11.50
N GLU A 71 4.69 -3.40 11.70
CA GLU A 71 5.53 -4.42 11.08
C GLU A 71 4.72 -5.26 10.08
N PRO A 72 5.24 -5.51 8.87
CA PRO A 72 4.56 -6.36 7.90
C PRO A 72 4.55 -7.82 8.41
N THR A 73 3.36 -8.40 8.59
CA THR A 73 3.18 -9.80 9.02
C THR A 73 2.97 -10.74 7.85
N GLN A 74 2.23 -10.30 6.84
CA GLN A 74 1.92 -11.12 5.68
C GLN A 74 1.84 -10.29 4.40
N THR A 75 2.32 -10.85 3.30
CA THR A 75 2.07 -10.30 1.97
C THR A 75 1.70 -11.45 1.04
N ARG A 76 0.56 -11.34 0.36
CA ARG A 76 0.12 -12.33 -0.62
C ARG A 76 -0.33 -11.65 -1.91
N LEU A 77 0.06 -12.25 -3.02
CA LEU A 77 -0.51 -11.96 -4.33
C LEU A 77 -1.90 -12.60 -4.37
N VAL A 78 -2.90 -11.83 -4.77
CA VAL A 78 -4.26 -12.33 -5.02
C VAL A 78 -4.46 -12.26 -6.53
N GLU A 79 -4.34 -13.40 -7.20
CA GLU A 79 -4.74 -13.55 -8.59
C GLU A 79 -6.27 -13.74 -8.61
N ARG A 80 -6.98 -12.93 -9.41
CA ARG A 80 -8.43 -13.09 -9.63
C ARG A 80 -8.69 -13.63 -11.02
#